data_AF-A0A7W6BN82-F1
#
_entry.id   AF-A0A7W6BN82-F1
#
_cell.length_a   1.000
_cell.length_b   1.000
_cell.length_c   1.000
_cell.angle_alpha   90.00
_cell.angle_beta   90.00
_cell.angle_gamma   90.00
#
_symmetry.space_group_name_H-M   'P 1'
#
loop_
_entity.id
_entity.type
_entity.pdbx_description
1 polymer ?
#
loop_
_entity_poly.entity_id
_entity_poly.type
_entity_poly.pdbx_seq_one_letter_code
_entity_poly.pdbx_strand_id
1 'polypeptide(L)' 'MSATSDFYIARAAQSGREAQETDLVNVRERCLRAQAAWQILANRVLKSEADRRTQAAEKAARDASL' A
#
# COMPACT_ATOMS: atom_id res chain seq x y z
N MET A 1 -11.85 -0.56 -12.26
CA MET A 1 -11.45 -1.40 -11.11
C MET A 1 -10.40 -0.64 -10.30
N SER A 2 -10.63 -0.46 -8.99
CA SER A 2 -9.60 0.05 -8.08
C SER A 2 -8.61 -1.07 -7.76
N ALA A 3 -7.31 -0.80 -7.77
CA ALA A 3 -6.32 -1.76 -7.30
C ALA A 3 -6.38 -1.87 -5.76
N THR A 4 -6.03 -3.04 -5.22
CA THR A 4 -6.01 -3.32 -3.77
C THR A 4 -4.65 -2.96 -3.15
N SER A 5 -4.59 -2.87 -1.82
CA SER A 5 -3.35 -2.72 -1.07
C SER A 5 -2.36 -3.86 -1.39
N ASP A 6 -2.84 -5.10 -1.44
CA ASP A 6 -2.04 -6.28 -1.79
C ASP A 6 -1.35 -6.17 -3.14
N PHE A 7 -2.05 -5.64 -4.15
CA PHE A 7 -1.46 -5.41 -5.46
C PHE A 7 -0.28 -4.43 -5.37
N TYR A 8 -0.45 -3.30 -4.68
CA TYR A 8 0.62 -2.31 -4.52
C TYR A 8 1.78 -2.85 -3.68
N ILE A 9 1.51 -3.65 -2.64
CA ILE A 9 2.53 -4.33 -1.83
C ILE A 9 3.34 -5.29 -2.70
N ALA A 10 2.68 -6.10 -3.54
CA ALA A 10 3.36 -7.02 -4.44
C ALA A 10 4.28 -6.28 -5.44
N ARG A 11 3.83 -5.14 -5.97
CA ARG A 11 4.65 -4.28 -6.84
C ARG A 11 5.83 -3.65 -6.11
N ALA A 12 5.64 -3.17 -4.88
CA ALA A 12 6.72 -2.65 -4.06
C ALA A 12 7.79 -3.72 -3.79
N ALA A 13 7.36 -4.93 -3.41
CA ALA A 13 8.25 -6.06 -3.19
C ALA A 13 9.00 -6.48 -4.46
N GLN A 14 8.32 -6.48 -5.61
CA GLN A 14 8.95 -6.77 -6.89
C GLN A 14 10.06 -5.76 -7.22
N SER A 15 9.76 -4.46 -7.16
CA SER A 15 10.77 -3.43 -7.42
C SER A 15 11.92 -3.47 -6.43
N GLY A 16 11.68 -3.84 -5.17
CA GLY A 16 12.73 -4.07 -4.19
C GLY A 16 13.68 -5.23 -4.57
N ARG A 17 13.14 -6.35 -5.05
CA ARG A 17 13.96 -7.47 -5.55
C ARG A 17 14.78 -7.09 -6.78
N GLU A 18 14.16 -6.41 -7.75
CA GLU A 18 14.86 -5.92 -8.95
C GLU A 18 16.02 -4.97 -8.60
N ALA A 19 15.86 -4.14 -7.55
CA ALA A 19 16.93 -3.27 -7.05
C ALA A 19 18.09 -4.05 -6.42
N GLN A 20 17.81 -5.19 -5.78
CA GLN A 20 18.81 -6.05 -5.16
C GLN A 20 19.58 -6.89 -6.19
N GLU A 21 18.90 -7.35 -7.24
CA GLU A 21 19.48 -8.23 -8.26
C GLU A 21 20.34 -7.50 -9.30
N THR A 22 20.18 -6.18 -9.45
CA THR A 22 20.92 -5.42 -10.46
C THR A 22 22.26 -4.87 -9.92
N ASP A 23 23.31 -4.99 -10.73
CA ASP A 23 24.60 -4.36 -10.48
C ASP A 23 24.66 -2.89 -10.94
N LEU A 24 23.70 -2.47 -11.79
CA LEU A 24 23.68 -1.14 -12.36
C LEU A 24 23.04 -0.13 -11.39
N VAL A 25 23.82 0.85 -10.93
CA VAL A 25 23.39 1.86 -9.95
C VAL A 25 22.15 2.63 -10.42
N ASN A 26 22.12 3.05 -11.69
CA ASN A 26 20.99 3.78 -12.25
C ASN A 26 19.69 2.95 -12.29
N VAL A 27 19.79 1.64 -12.51
CA VAL A 27 18.65 0.71 -12.47
C VAL A 27 18.20 0.53 -11.04
N ARG A 28 19.13 0.31 -10.11
CA ARG A 28 18.84 0.19 -8.66
C ARG A 28 18.07 1.39 -8.14
N GLU A 29 18.53 2.61 -8.40
CA GLU A 29 17.87 3.84 -7.97
C GLU A 29 16.47 4.02 -8.57
N ARG A 30 16.30 3.64 -9.84
CA ARG A 30 14.97 3.65 -10.47
C ARG A 30 14.02 2.66 -9.79
N CYS A 31 14.49 1.45 -9.51
CA CYS A 31 13.70 0.41 -8.85
C CYS A 31 13.35 0.80 -7.40
N LEU A 32 14.27 1.40 -6.65
CA LEU A 32 14.00 1.91 -5.30
C LEU A 32 12.97 3.05 -5.31
N ARG A 33 13.03 3.97 -6.29
CA ARG A 33 11.99 5.01 -6.45
C ARG A 33 10.62 4.40 -6.78
N ALA A 34 10.59 3.39 -7.64
CA ALA A 34 9.35 2.67 -7.95
C ALA A 34 8.80 1.97 -6.71
N GLN A 35 9.64 1.26 -5.96
CA GLN A 35 9.26 0.62 -4.69
C GLN A 35 8.63 1.63 -3.72
N ALA A 36 9.26 2.78 -3.52
CA ALA A 36 8.75 3.84 -2.64
C ALA A 36 7.37 4.36 -3.12
N ALA A 37 7.20 4.59 -4.41
CA ALA A 37 5.92 5.03 -4.99
C ALA A 37 4.81 3.99 -4.76
N TRP A 38 5.11 2.70 -4.97
CA TRP A 38 4.16 1.61 -4.71
C TRP A 38 3.80 1.52 -3.22
N GLN A 39 4.77 1.68 -2.33
CA GLN A 39 4.53 1.65 -0.89
C GLN A 39 3.61 2.80 -0.45
N ILE A 40 3.77 4.01 -1.00
CA ILE A 40 2.90 5.14 -0.73
C ILE A 40 1.45 4.84 -1.13
N LEU A 41 1.25 4.23 -2.31
CA LEU A 41 -0.08 3.84 -2.78
C LEU A 41 -0.71 2.75 -1.90
N ALA A 42 0.08 1.73 -1.52
CA ALA A 42 -0.37 0.69 -0.59
C ALA A 42 -0.85 1.30 0.73
N ASN A 43 -0.03 2.17 1.33
CA ASN A 43 -0.34 2.83 2.59
C ASN A 43 -1.61 3.68 2.50
N ARG A 44 -1.84 4.36 1.37
CA ARG A 44 -3.06 5.15 1.15
C ARG A 44 -4.31 4.27 1.14
N VAL A 45 -4.25 3.12 0.46
CA VAL A 45 -5.38 2.18 0.42
C VAL A 45 -5.64 1.59 1.80
N LEU A 46 -4.59 1.13 2.49
CA LEU A 46 -4.69 0.58 3.84
C LEU A 46 -5.30 1.59 4.82
N LYS A 47 -4.88 2.86 4.75
CA LYS A 47 -5.46 3.92 5.58
C LYS A 47 -6.95 4.09 5.31
N SER A 48 -7.35 4.16 4.03
CA SER A 48 -8.78 4.29 3.67
C SER A 48 -9.62 3.09 4.09
N GLU A 49 -9.06 1.88 4.06
CA GLU A 49 -9.72 0.68 4.57
C GLU A 49 -9.87 0.70 6.09
N ALA A 50 -8.82 1.10 6.82
CA ALA A 50 -8.85 1.27 8.27
C ALA A 50 -9.89 2.32 8.68
N ASP A 51 -9.89 3.49 8.06
CA ASP A 51 -10.83 4.58 8.34
C ASP A 51 -12.29 4.11 8.15
N ARG A 52 -12.56 3.35 7.07
CA ARG A 52 -13.91 2.77 6.83
C ARG A 52 -14.31 1.76 7.89
N ARG A 53 -13.38 0.90 8.36
CA ARG A 53 -13.66 -0.06 9.43
C ARG A 53 -13.97 0.66 10.75
N THR A 54 -13.20 1.69 11.08
CA THR A 54 -13.44 2.52 12.27
C THR A 54 -14.81 3.18 12.22
N GLN A 55 -15.16 3.84 11.11
CA GLN A 55 -16.47 4.49 10.95
C GLN A 55 -17.63 3.50 11.05
N ALA A 56 -17.48 2.30 10.46
CA ALA A 56 -18.50 1.26 10.54
C ALA A 56 -18.70 0.77 11.99
N ALA A 57 -17.61 0.60 12.75
CA ALA A 57 -17.65 0.20 14.14
C ALA A 57 -18.29 1.28 15.04
N GLU A 58 -17.93 2.56 14.84
CA GLU A 58 -18.51 3.70 15.55
C GLU A 58 -20.02 3.81 15.28
N LYS A 59 -20.43 3.65 14.03
CA LYS A 59 -21.86 3.66 13.66
C LYS A 59 -22.61 2.50 14.31
N ALA A 60 -22.07 1.29 14.27
CA ALA A 60 -22.69 0.12 14.90
C ALA A 60 -22.82 0.29 16.42
N ALA A 61 -21.80 0.86 17.08
CA ALA A 61 -21.84 1.14 18.52
C ALA A 61 -22.90 2.19 18.87
N ARG A 62 -23.04 3.24 18.03
CA ARG A 62 -24.09 4.25 18.17
C ARG A 62 -25.49 3.63 17.99
N ASP A 63 -25.67 2.83 16.94
CA ASP A 63 -26.96 2.19 16.64
C ASP A 63 -27.36 1.18 17.74
N ALA A 64 -26.39 0.50 18.36
CA ALA A 64 -26.63 -0.43 19.48
C ALA A 64 -26.88 0.25 20.84
N SER A 65 -26.60 1.55 20.94
CA SER A 65 -26.82 2.35 22.16
C SER A 65 -28.16 3.12 22.15
N LEU A 66 -28.96 2.95 21.09
CA LEU A 66 -30.31 3.49 20.90
C LEU A 66 -31.36 2.39 21.10
#